data_AF-B2L3N3-F1
#
_entry.id   AF-B2L3N3-F1
#
_cell.length_a   1.000
_cell.length_b   1.000
_cell.length_c   1.000
_cell.angle_alpha   90.00
_cell.angle_beta   90.00
_cell.angle_gamma   90.00
#
_symmetry.space_group_name_H-M   'P 1'
#
loop_
_entity.id
_entity.type
_entity.pdbx_description
1 polymer ?
#
loop_
_entity_poly.entity_id
_entity_poly.type
_entity_poly.pdbx_seq_one_letter_code
_entity_poly.pdbx_strand_id
1 'polypeptide(L)'
;MFSFFALFLLTIVYQNVQSHLCVWAPVQRGGFDISTPGSHICYRKPGPCGNVNASSTSPRTTLTAGSRYRVEFQQNLNHYYTGQPGSLDVSFAVGLNPSESDFQVLHSFSDYNAMNQITQTNFTVWVNLPNQPCDQCVLRVRYLSNNPEEEDHGTTFHQCSDVKLTASTDDTPHSSGPSEEIAPIVPPVRQNDPHDCCAPESFTTNFFHIIPSTQSHAQGMIYYDKKAQQMRVTVSMNRGQGNTTYDGTFDMWMNFTSGYQYYYNRNSGACDLYGLDYWNDWCFGNTFNQSEDFVAADVRCSGGRSPRERCDQWRNGEFLFETYANNQCFPASIARQNGERYEYFEGRTEPIPPSVFVPNPVCVKKREVKHASPGWMRFHL
;
A
#
# COMPACT_ATOMS: atom_id res chain seq x y z
N MET A 1 51.30 -25.32 -23.15
CA MET A 1 51.28 -24.44 -21.96
C MET A 1 49.82 -24.16 -21.65
N PHE A 2 49.39 -24.56 -20.46
CA PHE A 2 47.98 -24.67 -20.09
C PHE A 2 47.34 -23.31 -19.77
N SER A 3 46.09 -23.24 -20.20
CA SER A 3 45.07 -22.22 -20.01
C SER A 3 44.87 -21.79 -18.55
N PHE A 4 44.67 -20.49 -18.30
CA PHE A 4 43.90 -20.01 -17.15
C PHE A 4 42.91 -18.95 -17.62
N PHE A 5 41.71 -19.43 -17.94
CA PHE A 5 40.47 -18.67 -18.01
C PHE A 5 40.24 -17.95 -16.68
N ALA A 6 40.32 -16.63 -16.65
CA ALA A 6 39.71 -15.82 -15.61
C ALA A 6 38.24 -15.62 -15.99
N LEU A 7 37.42 -16.64 -15.74
CA LEU A 7 35.97 -16.53 -15.80
C LEU A 7 35.54 -15.70 -14.58
N PHE A 8 35.47 -14.38 -14.72
CA PHE A 8 34.78 -13.53 -13.76
C PHE A 8 33.31 -13.92 -13.84
N LEU A 9 32.87 -14.78 -12.90
CA LEU A 9 31.47 -15.03 -12.63
C LEU A 9 30.85 -13.66 -12.31
N LEU A 10 30.10 -13.13 -13.28
CA LEU A 10 29.18 -12.03 -13.08
C LEU A 10 28.04 -12.60 -12.23
N THR A 11 28.24 -12.68 -10.91
CA THR A 11 27.15 -12.85 -9.95
C THR A 11 26.33 -11.57 -10.03
N ILE A 12 25.38 -11.55 -10.96
CA ILE A 12 24.23 -10.66 -10.89
C ILE A 12 23.55 -11.01 -9.57
N VAL A 13 23.79 -10.16 -8.57
CA VAL A 13 23.02 -10.18 -7.34
C VAL A 13 21.62 -9.74 -7.75
N TYR A 14 20.78 -10.71 -8.10
CA TYR A 14 19.34 -10.54 -8.18
C TYR A 14 18.89 -10.14 -6.77
N GLN A 15 18.84 -8.84 -6.53
CA GLN A 15 18.19 -8.29 -5.34
C GLN A 15 16.71 -8.51 -5.58
N ASN A 16 16.17 -9.56 -4.95
CA ASN A 16 14.76 -9.87 -4.98
C ASN A 16 14.02 -8.64 -4.44
N VAL A 17 13.20 -8.05 -5.31
CA VAL A 17 12.16 -7.11 -4.90
C VAL A 17 11.22 -7.94 -4.04
N GLN A 18 11.04 -7.53 -2.79
CA GLN A 18 10.30 -8.29 -1.81
C GLN A 18 9.04 -7.50 -1.46
N SER A 19 7.89 -8.17 -1.49
CA SER A 19 6.58 -7.64 -1.13
C SER A 19 6.08 -8.21 0.18
N HIS A 20 5.44 -7.36 0.98
CA HIS A 20 5.31 -7.63 2.40
C HIS A 20 3.93 -7.28 2.91
N LEU A 21 3.31 -8.25 3.54
CA LEU A 21 2.01 -8.14 4.20
C LEU A 21 2.17 -8.64 5.63
N CYS A 22 1.64 -7.95 6.63
CA CYS A 22 1.66 -8.42 8.02
C CYS A 22 0.33 -8.18 8.72
N VAL A 23 -0.16 -9.15 9.51
CA VAL A 23 -1.47 -9.11 10.19
C VAL A 23 -1.27 -9.16 11.71
N TRP A 24 -1.88 -8.23 12.44
CA TRP A 24 -1.82 -8.19 13.91
C TRP A 24 -3.17 -8.40 14.61
N ALA A 25 -4.28 -8.25 13.90
CA ALA A 25 -5.61 -8.59 14.42
C ALA A 25 -6.36 -9.44 13.39
N PRO A 26 -6.49 -10.77 13.59
CA PRO A 26 -5.82 -11.55 14.63
C PRO A 26 -4.32 -11.69 14.28
N VAL A 27 -3.47 -11.87 15.29
CA VAL A 27 -2.02 -12.02 15.05
C VAL A 27 -1.73 -13.18 14.11
N GLN A 28 -0.93 -12.91 13.07
CA GLN A 28 -0.47 -13.93 12.12
C GLN A 28 0.33 -15.05 12.79
N ARG A 29 0.43 -16.19 12.12
CA ARG A 29 1.34 -17.28 12.52
C ARG A 29 2.79 -16.80 12.51
N GLY A 30 3.62 -17.38 13.37
CA GLY A 30 5.06 -17.13 13.42
C GLY A 30 5.41 -15.74 13.96
N GLY A 31 6.51 -15.17 13.47
CA GLY A 31 6.96 -13.84 13.89
C GLY A 31 6.04 -12.72 13.38
N PHE A 32 6.22 -11.53 13.96
CA PHE A 32 5.56 -10.28 13.56
C PHE A 32 6.53 -9.10 13.69
N ASP A 33 6.64 -8.28 12.64
CA ASP A 33 7.41 -7.03 12.66
C ASP A 33 6.90 -6.07 11.57
N ILE A 34 6.37 -4.93 12.00
CA ILE A 34 5.91 -3.83 11.13
C ILE A 34 6.70 -2.53 11.37
N SER A 35 7.83 -2.61 12.09
CA SER A 35 8.67 -1.45 12.41
C SER A 35 9.50 -0.97 11.21
N THR A 36 9.69 -1.87 10.26
CA THR A 36 10.55 -1.74 9.09
C THR A 36 9.73 -2.06 7.85
N PRO A 37 9.67 -1.18 6.84
CA PRO A 37 9.11 -1.58 5.56
C PRO A 37 10.02 -2.63 4.95
N GLY A 38 9.43 -3.61 4.29
CA GLY A 38 10.18 -4.71 3.72
C GLY A 38 10.60 -5.79 4.71
N SER A 39 9.98 -5.89 5.88
CA SER A 39 10.41 -6.86 6.91
C SER A 39 10.21 -8.29 6.42
N HIS A 40 11.27 -9.10 6.36
CA HIS A 40 11.23 -10.49 5.86
C HIS A 40 10.13 -11.35 6.50
N ILE A 41 9.74 -11.07 7.75
CA ILE A 41 8.65 -11.79 8.42
C ILE A 41 7.29 -11.61 7.72
N CYS A 42 7.10 -10.47 7.04
CA CYS A 42 5.95 -10.12 6.23
C CYS A 42 6.04 -10.66 4.78
N TYR A 43 7.20 -11.22 4.38
CA TYR A 43 7.45 -11.78 3.06
C TYR A 43 7.03 -13.25 3.00
N ARG A 44 5.80 -13.53 2.56
CA ARG A 44 5.24 -14.89 2.62
C ARG A 44 4.53 -15.27 1.34
N LYS A 45 5.28 -15.75 0.35
CA LYS A 45 4.74 -16.14 -0.96
C LYS A 45 4.12 -17.53 -1.06
N PRO A 46 4.71 -18.60 -0.52
CA PRO A 46 4.18 -19.94 -0.74
C PRO A 46 2.78 -20.10 -0.15
N GLY A 47 1.78 -20.38 -1.00
CA GLY A 47 0.40 -20.56 -0.57
C GLY A 47 0.19 -21.81 0.30
N PRO A 48 -0.89 -21.85 1.11
CA PRO A 48 -1.86 -20.77 1.33
C PRO A 48 -1.52 -19.89 2.54
N CYS A 49 -0.45 -20.20 3.28
CA CYS A 49 -0.08 -19.57 4.57
C CYS A 49 1.40 -19.21 4.68
N GLY A 50 2.10 -18.98 3.56
CA GLY A 50 3.49 -18.56 3.56
C GLY A 50 4.49 -19.65 3.96
N ASN A 51 4.15 -20.92 3.76
CA ASN A 51 4.88 -22.08 4.32
C ASN A 51 4.97 -22.08 5.87
N VAL A 52 4.05 -21.39 6.55
CA VAL A 52 3.96 -21.39 8.02
C VAL A 52 2.77 -22.24 8.47
N ASN A 53 3.07 -23.47 8.88
CA ASN A 53 2.07 -24.41 9.39
C ASN A 53 1.61 -24.02 10.79
N ALA A 54 0.33 -24.25 11.08
CA ALA A 54 -0.19 -24.16 12.43
C ALA A 54 0.41 -25.27 13.31
N SER A 55 0.65 -24.92 14.58
CA SER A 55 0.91 -25.88 15.65
C SER A 55 -0.38 -26.13 16.45
N SER A 56 -0.51 -27.31 17.06
CA SER A 56 -1.57 -27.56 18.04
C SER A 56 -1.51 -26.55 19.21
N THR A 57 -0.30 -26.05 19.53
CA THR A 57 -0.01 -25.07 20.58
C THR A 57 -0.02 -23.61 20.10
N SER A 58 -0.30 -23.33 18.82
CA SER A 58 -0.39 -21.96 18.33
C SER A 58 -1.38 -21.15 19.17
N PRO A 59 -1.05 -19.91 19.59
CA PRO A 59 -2.04 -19.03 20.20
C PRO A 59 -3.17 -18.79 19.20
N ARG A 60 -4.41 -18.99 19.67
CA ARG A 60 -5.62 -18.77 18.87
C ARG A 60 -6.37 -17.58 19.42
N THR A 61 -6.72 -16.65 18.54
CA THR A 61 -7.68 -15.61 18.91
C THR A 61 -9.06 -16.25 18.99
N THR A 62 -9.71 -16.17 20.15
CA THR A 62 -11.09 -16.66 20.33
C THR A 62 -12.05 -15.56 19.94
N LEU A 63 -12.95 -15.85 19.00
CA LEU A 63 -13.93 -14.93 18.43
C LEU A 63 -15.32 -15.58 18.48
N THR A 64 -16.36 -14.77 18.32
CA THR A 64 -17.75 -15.28 18.30
C THR A 64 -18.17 -15.62 16.86
N ALA A 65 -18.68 -16.82 16.63
CA ALA A 65 -19.24 -17.21 15.34
C ALA A 65 -20.41 -16.28 14.95
N GLY A 66 -20.54 -15.95 13.66
CA GLY A 66 -21.60 -15.07 13.15
C GLY A 66 -21.45 -13.59 13.47
N SER A 67 -20.42 -13.21 14.24
CA SER A 67 -20.15 -11.82 14.62
C SER A 67 -19.40 -11.04 13.56
N ARG A 68 -19.46 -9.70 13.64
CA ARG A 68 -18.63 -8.81 12.84
C ARG A 68 -17.27 -8.63 13.53
N TYR A 69 -16.18 -8.89 12.81
CA TYR A 69 -14.82 -8.79 13.33
C TYR A 69 -13.99 -7.78 12.55
N ARG A 70 -13.08 -7.12 13.26
CA ARG A 70 -12.16 -6.12 12.71
C ARG A 70 -10.81 -6.77 12.46
N VAL A 71 -10.47 -6.98 11.20
CA VAL A 71 -9.16 -7.44 10.76
C VAL A 71 -8.25 -6.25 10.54
N GLU A 72 -7.05 -6.32 11.10
CA GLU A 72 -6.07 -5.24 11.01
C GLU A 72 -4.72 -5.79 10.54
N PHE A 73 -4.21 -5.20 9.47
CA PHE A 73 -3.00 -5.62 8.78
C PHE A 73 -2.28 -4.45 8.13
N GLN A 74 -1.04 -4.64 7.72
CA GLN A 74 -0.21 -3.65 7.05
C GLN A 74 0.28 -4.24 5.74
N GLN A 75 0.00 -3.56 4.63
CA GLN A 75 0.80 -3.69 3.42
C GLN A 75 2.10 -2.95 3.70
N ASN A 76 3.14 -3.72 4.02
CA ASN A 76 4.42 -3.27 4.53
C ASN A 76 5.40 -2.86 3.42
N LEU A 77 5.13 -3.28 2.18
CA LEU A 77 5.58 -2.68 0.92
C LEU A 77 4.47 -2.81 -0.11
N ASN A 78 4.29 -1.79 -0.95
CA ASN A 78 3.36 -1.80 -2.06
C ASN A 78 4.06 -2.29 -3.33
N HIS A 79 3.39 -3.13 -4.11
CA HIS A 79 3.92 -3.71 -5.36
C HIS A 79 2.92 -3.56 -6.48
N TYR A 80 2.34 -2.36 -6.52
CA TYR A 80 1.24 -2.03 -7.38
C TYR A 80 1.68 -2.08 -8.85
N TYR A 81 0.93 -2.80 -9.67
CA TYR A 81 1.21 -2.91 -11.10
C TYR A 81 0.11 -2.25 -11.93
N THR A 82 0.42 -1.12 -12.57
CA THR A 82 -0.52 -0.34 -13.39
C THR A 82 -1.07 -1.12 -14.60
N GLY A 83 -0.27 -2.06 -15.15
CA GLY A 83 -0.70 -2.88 -16.28
C GLY A 83 -1.85 -3.81 -15.94
N GLN A 84 -1.86 -4.33 -14.72
CA GLN A 84 -2.91 -5.17 -14.18
C GLN A 84 -2.94 -5.00 -12.65
N PRO A 85 -3.74 -4.07 -12.11
CA PRO A 85 -3.78 -3.81 -10.68
C PRO A 85 -4.07 -5.08 -9.87
N GLY A 86 -3.47 -5.12 -8.69
CA GLY A 86 -3.63 -6.20 -7.73
C GLY A 86 -4.96 -6.17 -6.96
N SER A 87 -5.04 -7.03 -5.96
CA SER A 87 -6.15 -7.06 -4.99
C SER A 87 -5.69 -7.55 -3.63
N LEU A 88 -6.42 -7.15 -2.59
CA LEU A 88 -6.28 -7.69 -1.25
C LEU A 88 -7.59 -8.36 -0.84
N ASP A 89 -7.50 -9.49 -0.16
CA ASP A 89 -8.67 -10.18 0.40
C ASP A 89 -8.44 -10.68 1.82
N VAL A 90 -9.55 -10.76 2.56
CA VAL A 90 -9.66 -11.50 3.81
C VAL A 90 -10.50 -12.75 3.54
N SER A 91 -9.95 -13.92 3.83
CA SER A 91 -10.59 -15.21 3.61
C SER A 91 -10.57 -16.09 4.87
N PHE A 92 -11.45 -17.09 4.91
CA PHE A 92 -11.64 -17.99 6.04
C PHE A 92 -11.65 -19.45 5.58
N ALA A 93 -11.07 -20.34 6.39
CA ALA A 93 -11.16 -21.78 6.19
C ALA A 93 -11.22 -22.52 7.53
N VAL A 94 -11.81 -23.72 7.51
CA VAL A 94 -11.85 -24.64 8.66
C VAL A 94 -10.64 -25.58 8.60
N GLY A 95 -10.09 -25.92 9.77
CA GLY A 95 -8.91 -26.78 9.91
C GLY A 95 -7.65 -26.00 10.28
N LEU A 96 -6.58 -26.74 10.61
CA LEU A 96 -5.29 -26.14 10.98
C LEU A 96 -4.46 -25.72 9.77
N ASN A 97 -4.39 -26.55 8.73
CA ASN A 97 -3.59 -26.28 7.54
C ASN A 97 -4.47 -26.50 6.30
N PRO A 98 -5.47 -25.63 6.10
CA PRO A 98 -6.34 -25.70 4.93
C PRO A 98 -5.51 -25.58 3.64
N SER A 99 -6.01 -26.17 2.57
CA SER A 99 -5.53 -25.98 1.20
C SER A 99 -6.09 -24.68 0.60
N GLU A 100 -5.56 -24.23 -0.54
CA GLU A 100 -6.04 -23.00 -1.20
C GLU A 100 -7.55 -23.04 -1.52
N SER A 101 -8.07 -24.22 -1.93
CA SER A 101 -9.48 -24.40 -2.28
C SER A 101 -10.43 -24.39 -1.10
N ASP A 102 -9.93 -24.50 0.14
CA ASP A 102 -10.77 -24.49 1.35
C ASP A 102 -11.13 -23.07 1.81
N PHE A 103 -10.49 -22.05 1.25
CA PHE A 103 -10.70 -20.66 1.64
C PHE A 103 -11.91 -20.03 0.97
N GLN A 104 -12.83 -19.54 1.79
CA GLN A 104 -13.93 -18.67 1.40
C GLN A 104 -13.55 -17.20 1.61
N VAL A 105 -13.68 -16.37 0.57
CA VAL A 105 -13.43 -14.93 0.69
C VAL A 105 -14.56 -14.26 1.48
N LEU A 106 -14.21 -13.54 2.54
CA LEU A 106 -15.13 -12.77 3.37
C LEU A 106 -15.20 -11.30 2.95
N HIS A 107 -14.10 -10.75 2.43
CA HIS A 107 -14.01 -9.39 1.94
C HIS A 107 -12.86 -9.26 0.95
N SER A 108 -13.00 -8.41 -0.07
CA SER A 108 -11.94 -8.08 -1.01
C SER A 108 -12.03 -6.63 -1.47
N PHE A 109 -10.90 -6.07 -1.84
CA PHE A 109 -10.79 -4.74 -2.46
C PHE A 109 -9.57 -4.72 -3.38
N SER A 110 -9.53 -3.80 -4.35
CA SER A 110 -8.37 -3.70 -5.23
C SER A 110 -7.18 -3.11 -4.51
N ASP A 111 -6.00 -3.48 -4.99
CA ASP A 111 -4.78 -2.75 -4.65
C ASP A 111 -4.89 -1.30 -5.14
N TYR A 112 -4.05 -0.43 -4.60
CA TYR A 112 -4.08 0.99 -4.91
C TYR A 112 -2.67 1.51 -5.20
N ASN A 113 -2.63 2.51 -6.08
CA ASN A 113 -1.39 3.15 -6.44
C ASN A 113 -1.00 4.17 -5.37
N ALA A 114 -0.01 3.85 -4.56
CA ALA A 114 0.53 4.79 -3.57
C ALA A 114 1.62 5.73 -4.15
N MET A 115 1.88 5.64 -5.46
CA MET A 115 2.94 6.37 -6.20
C MET A 115 4.37 6.12 -5.69
N ASN A 116 4.52 5.22 -4.72
CA ASN A 116 5.78 4.77 -4.16
C ASN A 116 5.63 3.31 -3.70
N GLN A 117 6.69 2.54 -3.89
CA GLN A 117 6.79 1.16 -3.40
C GLN A 117 6.90 1.13 -1.87
N ILE A 118 7.68 2.05 -1.31
CA ILE A 118 8.07 2.03 0.10
C ILE A 118 7.02 2.73 0.94
N THR A 119 5.88 2.08 1.06
CA THR A 119 4.76 2.52 1.89
C THR A 119 4.44 1.48 2.94
N GLN A 120 3.97 1.94 4.11
CA GLN A 120 3.51 1.09 5.20
C GLN A 120 2.04 1.38 5.46
N THR A 121 1.19 0.87 4.58
CA THR A 121 -0.25 1.09 4.61
C THR A 121 -0.88 0.19 5.65
N ASN A 122 -1.28 0.74 6.79
CA ASN A 122 -2.15 0.02 7.71
C ASN A 122 -3.56 -0.05 7.12
N PHE A 123 -4.25 -1.17 7.23
CA PHE A 123 -5.65 -1.36 6.84
C PHE A 123 -6.49 -1.80 8.02
N THR A 124 -7.75 -1.37 8.03
CA THR A 124 -8.77 -1.81 8.99
C THR A 124 -10.00 -2.27 8.25
N VAL A 125 -10.19 -3.58 8.16
CA VAL A 125 -11.25 -4.21 7.38
C VAL A 125 -12.26 -4.89 8.31
N TRP A 126 -13.54 -4.65 8.08
CA TRP A 126 -14.60 -5.34 8.79
C TRP A 126 -15.09 -6.54 7.97
N VAL A 127 -15.11 -7.72 8.59
CA VAL A 127 -15.63 -8.95 7.98
C VAL A 127 -16.76 -9.54 8.82
N ASN A 128 -17.69 -10.25 8.17
CA ASN A 128 -18.68 -11.07 8.85
C ASN A 128 -18.11 -12.48 9.00
N LEU A 129 -17.90 -12.93 10.23
CA LEU A 129 -17.41 -14.27 10.47
C LEU A 129 -18.53 -15.28 10.19
N PRO A 130 -18.22 -16.47 9.65
CA PRO A 130 -19.22 -17.52 9.46
C PRO A 130 -19.94 -17.86 10.77
N ASN A 131 -21.24 -18.11 10.69
CA ASN A 131 -22.03 -18.59 11.83
C ASN A 131 -21.83 -20.09 12.04
N GLN A 132 -20.58 -20.50 12.17
CA GLN A 132 -20.17 -21.89 12.38
C GLN A 132 -19.06 -21.92 13.44
N PRO A 133 -19.31 -22.54 14.61
CA PRO A 133 -18.27 -22.78 15.59
C PRO A 133 -17.15 -23.66 15.01
N CYS A 134 -15.91 -23.32 15.33
CA CYS A 134 -14.73 -24.10 14.95
C CYS A 134 -13.65 -23.95 16.02
N ASP A 135 -13.13 -25.08 16.50
CA ASP A 135 -11.99 -25.09 17.41
C ASP A 135 -10.67 -24.77 16.69
N GLN A 136 -10.63 -25.06 15.40
CA GLN A 136 -9.46 -24.90 14.54
C GLN A 136 -9.92 -24.32 13.21
N CYS A 137 -9.65 -23.04 13.01
CA CYS A 137 -9.94 -22.34 11.77
C CYS A 137 -8.90 -21.24 11.54
N VAL A 138 -8.87 -20.75 10.31
CA VAL A 138 -7.84 -19.84 9.83
C VAL A 138 -8.53 -18.64 9.21
N LEU A 139 -8.15 -17.45 9.66
CA LEU A 139 -8.33 -16.22 8.88
C LEU A 139 -7.07 -15.96 8.10
N ARG A 140 -7.21 -15.59 6.83
CA ARG A 140 -6.11 -15.26 5.94
C ARG A 140 -6.30 -13.86 5.40
N VAL A 141 -5.22 -13.07 5.40
CA VAL A 141 -5.11 -11.90 4.52
C VAL A 141 -4.20 -12.29 3.36
N ARG A 142 -4.65 -12.03 2.14
CA ARG A 142 -3.90 -12.30 0.92
C ARG A 142 -3.75 -11.00 0.13
N TYR A 143 -2.54 -10.76 -0.37
CA TYR A 143 -2.25 -9.69 -1.31
C TYR A 143 -1.79 -10.31 -2.63
N LEU A 144 -2.52 -10.06 -3.71
CA LEU A 144 -2.14 -10.39 -5.07
C LEU A 144 -1.65 -9.12 -5.74
N SER A 145 -0.35 -8.99 -6.03
CA SER A 145 0.22 -7.78 -6.61
C SER A 145 0.04 -7.70 -8.13
N ASN A 146 -0.04 -8.86 -8.80
CA ASN A 146 0.01 -8.99 -10.26
C ASN A 146 1.26 -8.39 -10.93
N ASN A 147 2.26 -7.93 -10.16
CA ASN A 147 3.50 -7.40 -10.70
C ASN A 147 4.34 -8.53 -11.33
N PRO A 148 4.61 -8.49 -12.65
CA PRO A 148 5.32 -9.56 -13.33
C PRO A 148 6.79 -9.71 -12.90
N GLU A 149 7.41 -8.70 -12.26
CA GLU A 149 8.79 -8.79 -11.77
C GLU A 149 8.93 -9.60 -10.47
N GLU A 150 7.81 -9.97 -9.85
CA GLU A 150 7.76 -10.77 -8.62
C GLU A 150 7.89 -12.29 -8.94
N GLU A 151 8.95 -12.68 -9.65
CA GLU A 151 9.08 -14.01 -10.28
C GLU A 151 9.53 -15.16 -9.35
N ASP A 152 10.11 -14.88 -8.18
CA ASP A 152 10.77 -15.92 -7.35
C ASP A 152 9.80 -17.00 -6.83
N HIS A 153 8.57 -16.63 -6.46
CA HIS A 153 7.53 -17.54 -5.99
C HIS A 153 6.11 -17.10 -6.37
N GLY A 154 5.98 -16.31 -7.44
CA GLY A 154 4.73 -15.71 -7.90
C GLY A 154 4.37 -14.39 -7.21
N THR A 155 3.22 -13.83 -7.59
CA THR A 155 2.81 -12.45 -7.27
C THR A 155 1.91 -12.35 -6.04
N THR A 156 1.83 -13.40 -5.23
CA THR A 156 0.85 -13.50 -4.13
C THR A 156 1.54 -13.64 -2.78
N PHE A 157 1.01 -12.94 -1.77
CA PHE A 157 1.49 -12.91 -0.39
C PHE A 157 0.38 -13.37 0.53
N HIS A 158 0.70 -14.25 1.46
CA HIS A 158 -0.25 -14.94 2.31
C HIS A 158 0.12 -14.78 3.79
N GLN A 159 -0.81 -14.26 4.58
CA GLN A 159 -0.71 -14.21 6.02
C GLN A 159 -1.91 -14.90 6.67
N CYS A 160 -1.65 -16.01 7.36
CA CYS A 160 -2.65 -16.76 8.10
C CYS A 160 -2.57 -16.46 9.59
N SER A 161 -3.73 -16.38 10.24
CA SER A 161 -3.91 -16.21 11.68
C SER A 161 -4.80 -17.34 12.19
N ASP A 162 -4.36 -18.04 13.24
CA ASP A 162 -5.14 -19.12 13.84
C ASP A 162 -6.23 -18.55 14.76
N VAL A 163 -7.47 -18.99 14.54
CA VAL A 163 -8.64 -18.54 15.30
C VAL A 163 -9.46 -19.71 15.82
N LYS A 164 -10.26 -19.44 16.85
CA LYS A 164 -11.32 -20.31 17.35
C LYS A 164 -12.62 -19.52 17.31
N LEU A 165 -13.65 -20.06 16.65
CA LEU A 165 -15.00 -19.49 16.69
C LEU A 165 -15.83 -20.26 17.70
N THR A 166 -16.27 -19.59 18.78
CA THR A 166 -17.23 -20.16 19.73
C THR A 166 -18.65 -19.85 19.28
N ALA A 167 -19.60 -20.73 19.63
CA ALA A 167 -21.01 -20.47 19.38
C ALA A 167 -21.43 -19.12 19.98
N SER A 168 -22.30 -18.40 19.25
CA SER A 168 -22.98 -17.24 19.81
C SER A 168 -23.91 -17.71 20.92
N THR A 169 -23.89 -17.02 22.06
CA THR A 169 -24.85 -17.25 23.15
C THR A 169 -26.18 -16.52 22.93
N ASP A 170 -26.24 -15.65 21.92
CA ASP A 170 -27.49 -15.01 21.51
C ASP A 170 -28.27 -15.96 20.60
N ASP A 171 -29.21 -16.68 21.19
CA ASP A 171 -30.28 -17.45 20.52
C ASP A 171 -31.28 -16.57 19.76
N THR A 172 -31.05 -15.24 19.70
CA THR A 172 -31.81 -14.40 18.79
C THR A 172 -31.51 -14.93 17.39
N PRO A 173 -32.51 -15.42 16.64
CA PRO A 173 -32.30 -15.75 15.25
C PRO A 173 -31.98 -14.44 14.55
N HIS A 174 -30.69 -14.10 14.46
CA HIS A 174 -30.22 -13.39 13.29
C HIS A 174 -30.62 -14.33 12.16
N SER A 175 -31.72 -13.96 11.50
CA SER A 175 -32.23 -14.63 10.34
C SER A 175 -31.02 -15.06 9.56
N SER A 176 -30.78 -16.38 9.56
CA SER A 176 -30.20 -17.03 8.42
C SER A 176 -31.19 -16.75 7.31
N GLY A 177 -31.10 -15.52 6.77
CA GLY A 177 -31.30 -15.32 5.35
C GLY A 177 -30.55 -16.47 4.69
N PRO A 178 -31.13 -17.05 3.63
CA PRO A 178 -30.52 -18.20 2.95
C PRO A 178 -29.02 -17.96 2.91
N SER A 179 -28.24 -19.00 3.22
CA SER A 179 -26.82 -18.97 2.89
C SER A 179 -26.79 -18.73 1.39
N GLU A 180 -26.77 -17.45 0.99
CA GLU A 180 -26.33 -17.03 -0.30
C GLU A 180 -24.96 -17.63 -0.32
N GLU A 181 -24.85 -18.71 -1.08
CA GLU A 181 -23.62 -19.16 -1.67
C GLU A 181 -22.88 -17.87 -1.98
N ILE A 182 -21.87 -17.54 -1.15
CA ILE A 182 -21.11 -16.31 -1.32
C ILE A 182 -20.44 -16.57 -2.64
N ALA A 183 -21.08 -16.10 -3.72
CA ALA A 183 -20.53 -16.16 -5.05
C ALA A 183 -19.10 -15.64 -4.90
N PRO A 184 -18.10 -16.28 -5.52
CA PRO A 184 -16.73 -15.82 -5.42
C PRO A 184 -16.77 -14.31 -5.59
N ILE A 185 -16.29 -13.58 -4.59
CA ILE A 185 -16.27 -12.12 -4.61
C ILE A 185 -15.21 -11.74 -5.65
N VAL A 186 -15.58 -11.91 -6.91
CA VAL A 186 -14.86 -11.39 -8.05
C VAL A 186 -15.02 -9.89 -7.89
N PRO A 187 -13.91 -9.13 -7.82
CA PRO A 187 -14.00 -7.69 -7.83
C PRO A 187 -14.94 -7.28 -8.98
N PRO A 188 -15.98 -6.48 -8.71
CA PRO A 188 -16.92 -6.10 -9.74
C PRO A 188 -16.15 -5.54 -10.94
N VAL A 189 -16.58 -5.86 -12.16
CA VAL A 189 -15.99 -5.28 -13.36
C VAL A 189 -16.15 -3.77 -13.24
N ARG A 190 -15.03 -3.10 -13.02
CA ARG A 190 -14.97 -1.67 -12.80
C ARG A 190 -15.37 -0.94 -14.09
N GLN A 191 -16.19 0.09 -13.96
CA GLN A 191 -16.69 0.85 -15.09
C GLN A 191 -15.92 2.17 -15.18
N ASN A 192 -15.55 2.54 -16.40
CA ASN A 192 -15.02 3.86 -16.70
C ASN A 192 -16.12 4.90 -16.51
N ASP A 193 -15.75 6.07 -16.01
CA ASP A 193 -16.67 7.19 -15.82
C ASP A 193 -16.24 8.39 -16.69
N PRO A 194 -17.18 9.19 -17.23
CA PRO A 194 -16.83 10.41 -17.97
C PRO A 194 -15.98 11.42 -17.21
N HIS A 195 -15.94 11.36 -15.87
CA HIS A 195 -15.10 12.22 -15.05
C HIS A 195 -13.67 11.69 -14.88
N ASP A 196 -13.39 10.42 -15.22
CA ASP A 196 -12.04 9.85 -15.17
C ASP A 196 -11.04 10.79 -15.86
N CYS A 197 -9.98 11.15 -15.17
CA CYS A 197 -9.08 12.21 -15.61
C CYS A 197 -7.63 11.98 -15.16
N CYS A 198 -6.71 12.73 -15.75
CA CYS A 198 -5.31 12.75 -15.33
C CYS A 198 -4.87 14.17 -14.99
N ALA A 199 -4.07 14.29 -13.94
CA ALA A 199 -3.37 15.52 -13.62
C ALA A 199 -2.46 15.96 -14.79
N PRO A 200 -2.03 17.23 -14.84
CA PRO A 200 -1.12 17.70 -15.88
C PRO A 200 0.17 16.88 -15.97
N GLU A 201 0.74 16.75 -17.17
CA GLU A 201 1.94 15.93 -17.39
C GLU A 201 3.17 16.40 -16.60
N SER A 202 3.21 17.68 -16.24
CA SER A 202 4.22 18.19 -15.33
C SER A 202 3.63 19.29 -14.44
N PHE A 203 3.87 19.17 -13.15
CA PHE A 203 3.42 20.15 -12.18
C PHE A 203 4.21 20.13 -10.87
N THR A 204 4.07 21.22 -10.13
CA THR A 204 4.48 21.31 -8.73
C THR A 204 3.25 21.51 -7.87
N THR A 205 3.18 20.85 -6.71
CA THR A 205 2.13 21.09 -5.71
C THR A 205 2.70 21.07 -4.32
N ASN A 206 2.15 21.89 -3.43
CA ASN A 206 2.39 21.74 -2.00
C ASN A 206 1.48 20.65 -1.44
N PHE A 207 1.87 20.05 -0.32
CA PHE A 207 1.02 19.12 0.39
C PHE A 207 1.10 19.29 1.92
N PHE A 208 0.04 18.83 2.57
CA PHE A 208 -0.01 18.56 4.01
C PHE A 208 -0.54 17.14 4.24
N HIS A 209 0.09 16.40 5.14
CA HIS A 209 -0.30 15.05 5.52
C HIS A 209 -0.54 14.99 7.02
N ILE A 210 -1.65 14.39 7.42
CA ILE A 210 -2.05 14.21 8.82
C ILE A 210 -2.23 12.72 9.07
N ILE A 211 -1.58 12.21 10.12
CA ILE A 211 -1.75 10.85 10.63
C ILE A 211 -2.28 10.94 12.07
N PRO A 212 -3.61 10.93 12.29
CA PRO A 212 -4.18 11.11 13.63
C PRO A 212 -3.69 10.08 14.65
N SER A 213 -3.51 8.83 14.22
CA SER A 213 -3.13 7.71 15.09
C SER A 213 -1.76 7.87 15.76
N THR A 214 -0.84 8.62 15.13
CA THR A 214 0.49 8.90 15.66
C THR A 214 0.70 10.36 16.01
N GLN A 215 -0.35 11.19 15.91
CA GLN A 215 -0.27 12.66 16.03
C GLN A 215 0.83 13.27 15.15
N SER A 216 1.17 12.58 14.06
CA SER A 216 2.25 12.99 13.17
C SER A 216 1.68 13.78 12.01
N HIS A 217 2.43 14.77 11.55
CA HIS A 217 2.10 15.50 10.34
C HIS A 217 3.35 15.68 9.47
N ALA A 218 3.12 15.74 8.17
CA ALA A 218 4.14 16.07 7.19
C ALA A 218 3.68 17.25 6.35
N GLN A 219 4.61 18.06 5.88
CA GLN A 219 4.32 19.09 4.90
C GLN A 219 5.46 19.20 3.92
N GLY A 220 5.17 19.65 2.71
CA GLY A 220 6.20 19.69 1.70
C GLY A 220 5.70 20.10 0.34
N MET A 221 6.51 19.74 -0.66
CA MET A 221 6.28 20.04 -2.05
C MET A 221 6.65 18.82 -2.90
N ILE A 222 5.84 18.57 -3.91
CA ILE A 222 6.03 17.53 -4.91
C ILE A 222 6.31 18.20 -6.24
N TYR A 223 7.30 17.68 -6.95
CA TYR A 223 7.61 17.98 -8.34
C TYR A 223 7.35 16.70 -9.13
N TYR A 224 6.48 16.77 -10.13
CA TYR A 224 6.05 15.66 -10.95
C TYR A 224 6.38 15.95 -12.41
N ASP A 225 7.07 15.03 -13.09
CA ASP A 225 7.35 15.11 -14.52
C ASP A 225 7.12 13.73 -15.16
N LYS A 226 5.98 13.60 -15.85
CA LYS A 226 5.58 12.40 -16.57
C LYS A 226 6.48 12.05 -17.72
N LYS A 227 6.94 13.05 -18.47
CA LYS A 227 7.75 12.82 -19.66
C LYS A 227 9.12 12.27 -19.28
N ALA A 228 9.70 12.77 -18.19
CA ALA A 228 10.95 12.27 -17.65
C ALA A 228 10.77 11.00 -16.77
N GLN A 229 9.52 10.66 -16.39
CA GLN A 229 9.20 9.66 -15.37
C GLN A 229 10.01 9.89 -14.09
N GLN A 230 9.97 11.14 -13.61
CA GLN A 230 10.70 11.59 -12.43
C GLN A 230 9.78 12.29 -11.46
N MET A 231 10.03 12.05 -10.18
CA MET A 231 9.39 12.78 -9.09
C MET A 231 10.44 13.25 -8.09
N ARG A 232 10.19 14.43 -7.50
CA ARG A 232 10.91 14.86 -6.31
C ARG A 232 9.93 15.26 -5.24
N VAL A 233 10.21 14.82 -4.02
CA VAL A 233 9.47 15.24 -2.83
C VAL A 233 10.44 15.93 -1.89
N THR A 234 10.07 17.12 -1.43
CA THR A 234 10.72 17.76 -0.29
C THR A 234 9.74 17.76 0.85
N VAL A 235 10.11 17.18 1.99
CA VAL A 235 9.17 16.95 3.09
C VAL A 235 9.81 17.29 4.43
N SER A 236 9.05 17.95 5.30
CA SER A 236 9.37 18.15 6.71
C SER A 236 8.33 17.42 7.55
N MET A 237 8.81 16.54 8.42
CA MET A 237 8.01 15.78 9.38
C MET A 237 7.99 16.48 10.72
N ASN A 238 6.81 16.65 11.30
CA ASN A 238 6.60 17.29 12.59
C ASN A 238 7.36 18.63 12.72
N ARG A 239 8.37 18.71 13.61
CA ARG A 239 9.16 19.94 13.80
C ARG A 239 10.24 20.13 12.73
N GLY A 240 10.57 19.09 11.97
CA GLY A 240 11.58 19.10 10.92
C GLY A 240 13.01 19.19 11.43
N GLN A 241 13.24 19.06 12.75
CA GLN A 241 14.52 19.34 13.40
C GLN A 241 15.33 18.08 13.72
N GLY A 242 14.65 16.94 13.88
CA GLY A 242 15.30 15.67 14.16
C GLY A 242 15.96 15.04 12.95
N ASN A 243 16.52 13.84 13.16
CA ASN A 243 17.13 13.03 12.10
C ASN A 243 16.34 11.73 11.84
N THR A 244 15.09 11.68 12.29
CA THR A 244 14.24 10.49 12.23
C THR A 244 13.10 10.71 11.27
N THR A 245 12.49 9.65 10.77
CA THR A 245 11.31 9.77 9.89
C THR A 245 10.06 10.27 10.59
N TYR A 246 10.07 10.32 11.92
CA TYR A 246 9.04 10.95 12.72
C TYR A 246 9.36 12.42 13.05
N ASP A 247 10.58 12.91 12.80
CA ASP A 247 10.96 14.31 12.98
C ASP A 247 12.25 14.59 12.21
N GLY A 248 12.15 15.37 11.14
CA GLY A 248 13.27 15.69 10.25
C GLY A 248 12.84 16.28 8.91
N THR A 249 13.81 16.72 8.11
CA THR A 249 13.56 17.26 6.77
C THR A 249 14.31 16.43 5.72
N PHE A 250 13.61 16.06 4.65
CA PHE A 250 14.09 15.10 3.67
C PHE A 250 13.86 15.55 2.23
N ASP A 251 14.76 15.15 1.34
CA ASP A 251 14.55 15.15 -0.09
C ASP A 251 14.48 13.72 -0.60
N MET A 252 13.50 13.44 -1.44
CA MET A 252 13.34 12.17 -2.14
C MET A 252 13.44 12.46 -3.63
N TRP A 253 14.39 11.83 -4.32
CA TRP A 253 14.48 11.88 -5.78
C TRP A 253 14.15 10.51 -6.33
N MET A 254 13.06 10.42 -7.08
CA MET A 254 12.57 9.19 -7.68
C MET A 254 12.79 9.27 -9.18
N ASN A 255 13.53 8.31 -9.71
CA ASN A 255 13.73 8.16 -11.15
C ASN A 255 13.30 6.75 -11.56
N PHE A 256 12.08 6.69 -12.09
CA PHE A 256 11.41 5.45 -12.45
C PHE A 256 12.02 4.82 -13.71
N THR A 257 12.67 5.61 -14.59
CA THR A 257 13.45 5.03 -15.71
C THR A 257 14.66 4.22 -15.25
N SER A 258 15.21 4.56 -14.08
CA SER A 258 16.31 3.81 -13.47
C SER A 258 15.86 2.80 -12.41
N GLY A 259 14.58 2.82 -12.01
CA GLY A 259 14.06 2.01 -10.90
C GLY A 259 14.62 2.38 -9.52
N TYR A 260 15.11 3.61 -9.33
CA TYR A 260 15.81 4.02 -8.12
C TYR A 260 15.27 5.28 -7.47
N GLN A 261 15.28 5.26 -6.14
CA GLN A 261 14.99 6.42 -5.30
C GLN A 261 16.16 6.74 -4.38
N TYR A 262 16.55 8.01 -4.35
CA TYR A 262 17.44 8.55 -3.32
C TYR A 262 16.63 9.19 -2.20
N TYR A 263 16.98 8.87 -0.96
CA TYR A 263 16.40 9.45 0.24
C TYR A 263 17.50 10.18 1.01
N TYR A 264 17.41 11.51 1.09
CA TYR A 264 18.41 12.36 1.72
C TYR A 264 17.85 13.03 2.96
N ASN A 265 18.52 12.87 4.09
CA ASN A 265 18.22 13.58 5.31
C ASN A 265 19.02 14.91 5.34
N ARG A 266 18.31 16.04 5.28
CA ARG A 266 18.94 17.37 5.25
C ARG A 266 19.71 17.71 6.52
N ASN A 267 19.28 17.17 7.66
CA ASN A 267 19.81 17.52 8.97
C ASN A 267 21.09 16.72 9.29
N SER A 268 21.15 15.44 8.90
CA SER A 268 22.35 14.62 9.09
C SER A 268 23.29 14.61 7.89
N GLY A 269 22.83 15.03 6.71
CA GLY A 269 23.56 14.88 5.44
C GLY A 269 23.68 13.43 4.95
N ALA A 270 23.00 12.49 5.62
CA ALA A 270 23.00 11.09 5.21
C ALA A 270 22.11 10.89 3.97
N CYS A 271 22.53 9.97 3.10
CA CYS A 271 21.73 9.56 1.95
C CYS A 271 21.69 8.04 1.81
N ASP A 272 20.52 7.55 1.43
CA ASP A 272 20.23 6.15 1.16
C ASP A 272 19.65 5.98 -0.24
N LEU A 273 19.85 4.79 -0.81
CA LEU A 273 19.39 4.41 -2.14
C LEU A 273 18.44 3.23 -1.98
N TYR A 274 17.27 3.30 -2.61
CA TYR A 274 16.24 2.28 -2.57
C TYR A 274 15.75 1.94 -3.98
N GLY A 275 15.13 0.78 -4.13
CA GLY A 275 14.37 0.43 -5.33
C GLY A 275 13.07 1.23 -5.42
N LEU A 276 12.54 1.31 -6.63
CA LEU A 276 11.21 1.84 -6.93
C LEU A 276 10.40 0.82 -7.70
N ASP A 277 9.08 0.97 -7.59
CA ASP A 277 8.13 0.29 -8.47
C ASP A 277 8.10 0.97 -9.85
N TYR A 278 7.24 0.47 -10.72
CA TYR A 278 6.94 1.05 -12.01
C TYR A 278 6.38 2.46 -11.92
N TRP A 279 6.64 3.25 -12.98
CA TRP A 279 5.97 4.52 -13.18
C TRP A 279 4.46 4.34 -13.25
N ASN A 280 3.73 5.20 -12.56
CA ASN A 280 2.29 5.36 -12.75
C ASN A 280 1.96 6.82 -13.05
N ASP A 281 1.04 7.01 -13.98
CA ASP A 281 0.50 8.33 -14.26
C ASP A 281 -0.38 8.76 -13.09
N TRP A 282 -0.34 10.05 -12.75
CA TRP A 282 -1.21 10.58 -11.70
C TRP A 282 -2.61 10.83 -12.28
N CYS A 283 -3.35 9.74 -12.41
CA CYS A 283 -4.70 9.71 -12.92
C CYS A 283 -5.67 9.25 -11.85
N PHE A 284 -6.96 9.42 -12.14
CA PHE A 284 -8.05 9.07 -11.27
C PHE A 284 -9.12 8.34 -12.08
N GLY A 285 -9.70 7.32 -11.46
CA GLY A 285 -10.72 6.51 -12.08
C GLY A 285 -10.21 5.31 -12.89
N ASN A 286 -11.14 4.61 -13.53
CA ASN A 286 -10.91 3.27 -14.06
C ASN A 286 -10.35 3.26 -15.49
N THR A 287 -10.54 4.34 -16.25
CA THR A 287 -9.98 4.51 -17.60
C THR A 287 -8.46 4.31 -17.65
N PHE A 288 -7.76 4.62 -16.55
CA PHE A 288 -6.30 4.55 -16.43
C PHE A 288 -5.83 3.44 -15.48
N ASN A 289 -6.66 2.40 -15.30
CA ASN A 289 -6.40 1.26 -14.41
C ASN A 289 -6.14 1.63 -12.94
N GLN A 290 -6.56 2.79 -12.43
CA GLN A 290 -6.27 3.15 -11.03
C GLN A 290 -7.07 2.32 -10.03
N SER A 291 -8.10 1.59 -10.50
CA SER A 291 -9.01 0.82 -9.66
C SER A 291 -9.73 1.73 -8.65
N GLU A 292 -10.31 2.80 -9.16
CA GLU A 292 -11.00 3.83 -8.36
C GLU A 292 -12.38 4.07 -8.95
N ASP A 293 -13.43 3.81 -8.17
CA ASP A 293 -14.80 3.96 -8.63
C ASP A 293 -15.26 5.40 -8.40
N PHE A 294 -15.83 6.02 -9.43
CA PHE A 294 -16.38 7.36 -9.31
C PHE A 294 -17.50 7.42 -8.27
N VAL A 295 -17.49 8.47 -7.45
CA VAL A 295 -18.43 8.66 -6.33
C VAL A 295 -19.33 9.86 -6.59
N ALA A 296 -18.75 11.01 -6.91
CA ALA A 296 -19.47 12.27 -7.07
C ALA A 296 -18.63 13.29 -7.84
N ALA A 297 -19.29 14.20 -8.56
CA ALA A 297 -18.66 15.33 -9.23
C ALA A 297 -19.17 16.66 -8.67
N ASP A 298 -18.34 17.69 -8.78
CA ASP A 298 -18.63 19.04 -8.32
C ASP A 298 -19.27 19.03 -6.91
N VAL A 299 -18.63 18.36 -5.96
CA VAL A 299 -19.04 18.41 -4.54
C VAL A 299 -18.11 19.33 -3.78
N ARG A 300 -18.50 19.75 -2.57
CA ARG A 300 -17.56 20.46 -1.71
C ARG A 300 -16.41 19.52 -1.38
N CYS A 301 -15.17 19.93 -1.63
CA CYS A 301 -14.01 19.14 -1.29
C CYS A 301 -14.06 18.77 0.19
N SER A 302 -13.77 17.51 0.51
CA SER A 302 -13.78 17.00 1.89
C SER A 302 -12.77 17.74 2.78
N GLY A 303 -11.85 18.46 2.15
CA GLY A 303 -10.92 19.41 2.74
C GLY A 303 -10.16 20.13 1.65
N GLY A 304 -9.40 21.10 2.10
CA GLY A 304 -9.16 22.28 1.30
C GLY A 304 -9.22 23.48 2.21
N ARG A 305 -8.30 24.41 1.93
CA ARG A 305 -8.14 25.63 2.72
C ARG A 305 -9.31 26.60 2.51
N SER A 306 -10.08 26.39 1.44
CA SER A 306 -11.19 27.25 1.06
C SER A 306 -12.53 26.51 1.09
N PRO A 307 -13.57 27.05 1.76
CA PRO A 307 -14.91 26.46 1.75
C PRO A 307 -15.59 26.52 0.37
N ARG A 308 -14.98 27.19 -0.63
CA ARG A 308 -15.50 27.32 -1.99
C ARG A 308 -14.90 26.33 -2.98
N GLU A 309 -13.90 25.56 -2.58
CA GLU A 309 -13.29 24.56 -3.46
C GLU A 309 -14.28 23.42 -3.74
N ARG A 310 -14.34 23.05 -5.02
CA ARG A 310 -15.22 22.00 -5.56
C ARG A 310 -14.35 20.88 -6.11
N CYS A 311 -14.74 19.64 -5.82
CA CYS A 311 -13.97 18.46 -6.15
C CYS A 311 -14.83 17.38 -6.80
N ASP A 312 -14.17 16.60 -7.65
CA ASP A 312 -14.64 15.31 -8.10
C ASP A 312 -14.02 14.24 -7.19
N GLN A 313 -14.74 13.13 -6.98
CA GLN A 313 -14.43 12.12 -5.97
C GLN A 313 -14.43 10.72 -6.57
N TRP A 314 -13.41 9.94 -6.21
CA TRP A 314 -13.32 8.51 -6.50
C TRP A 314 -13.00 7.72 -5.23
N ARG A 315 -13.26 6.41 -5.24
CA ARG A 315 -13.06 5.54 -4.09
C ARG A 315 -12.39 4.22 -4.49
N ASN A 316 -11.42 3.80 -3.68
CA ASN A 316 -10.88 2.45 -3.71
C ASN A 316 -10.79 1.90 -2.28
N GLY A 317 -11.64 0.94 -1.94
CA GLY A 317 -11.72 0.42 -0.58
C GLY A 317 -11.99 1.51 0.46
N GLU A 318 -11.04 1.74 1.36
CA GLU A 318 -11.12 2.77 2.40
C GLU A 318 -10.60 4.15 1.99
N PHE A 319 -10.02 4.27 0.80
CA PHE A 319 -9.48 5.52 0.26
C PHE A 319 -10.56 6.30 -0.49
N LEU A 320 -10.58 7.61 -0.25
CA LEU A 320 -11.30 8.61 -1.02
C LEU A 320 -10.26 9.51 -1.69
N PHE A 321 -10.31 9.56 -3.02
CA PHE A 321 -9.44 10.40 -3.84
C PHE A 321 -10.26 11.59 -4.32
N GLU A 322 -9.67 12.79 -4.26
CA GLU A 322 -10.30 14.02 -4.72
C GLU A 322 -9.40 14.77 -5.67
N THR A 323 -9.99 15.32 -6.74
CA THR A 323 -9.36 16.29 -7.63
C THR A 323 -10.18 17.57 -7.67
N TYR A 324 -9.54 18.69 -7.97
CA TYR A 324 -10.25 19.96 -8.13
C TYR A 324 -11.06 19.96 -9.45
N ALA A 325 -12.39 20.03 -9.34
CA ALA A 325 -13.33 19.85 -10.46
C ALA A 325 -13.10 20.82 -11.64
N ASN A 326 -12.58 22.03 -11.37
CA ASN A 326 -12.35 23.05 -12.38
C ASN A 326 -10.86 23.24 -12.77
N ASN A 327 -9.96 22.43 -12.23
CA ASN A 327 -8.52 22.68 -12.32
C ASN A 327 -7.78 21.50 -12.95
N GLN A 328 -8.13 21.13 -14.18
CA GLN A 328 -7.37 20.14 -14.97
C GLN A 328 -7.03 18.85 -14.22
N CYS A 329 -7.95 18.35 -13.38
CA CYS A 329 -7.74 17.15 -12.57
C CYS A 329 -6.52 17.24 -11.61
N PHE A 330 -6.14 18.44 -11.18
CA PHE A 330 -5.13 18.59 -10.13
C PHE A 330 -5.56 17.83 -8.87
N PRO A 331 -4.67 17.03 -8.25
CA PRO A 331 -4.98 16.35 -7.01
C PRO A 331 -5.36 17.39 -5.95
N ALA A 332 -6.41 17.09 -5.18
CA ALA A 332 -6.89 17.90 -4.08
C ALA A 332 -6.68 17.18 -2.75
N SER A 333 -7.05 15.90 -2.66
CA SER A 333 -6.77 15.12 -1.46
C SER A 333 -6.79 13.61 -1.66
N ILE A 334 -6.15 12.89 -0.74
CA ILE A 334 -6.36 11.45 -0.50
C ILE A 334 -6.74 11.33 0.97
N ALA A 335 -7.88 10.72 1.27
CA ALA A 335 -8.39 10.60 2.64
C ALA A 335 -8.82 9.18 2.96
N ARG A 336 -8.74 8.83 4.25
CA ARG A 336 -9.13 7.53 4.77
C ARG A 336 -10.16 7.66 5.88
N GLN A 337 -10.94 6.61 6.10
CA GLN A 337 -11.97 6.59 7.14
C GLN A 337 -11.42 6.75 8.56
N ASN A 338 -10.15 6.38 8.79
CA ASN A 338 -9.46 6.55 10.08
C ASN A 338 -9.01 8.00 10.36
N GLY A 339 -9.30 8.93 9.44
CA GLY A 339 -8.94 10.34 9.54
C GLY A 339 -7.53 10.68 9.01
N GLU A 340 -6.75 9.69 8.56
CA GLU A 340 -5.52 9.96 7.82
C GLU A 340 -5.84 10.67 6.50
N ARG A 341 -5.03 11.68 6.17
CA ARG A 341 -5.31 12.52 5.02
C ARG A 341 -4.09 13.24 4.45
N TYR A 342 -4.00 13.25 3.12
CA TYR A 342 -3.18 14.16 2.31
C TYR A 342 -4.04 15.26 1.70
N GLU A 343 -3.60 16.50 1.78
CA GLU A 343 -4.19 17.65 1.09
C GLU A 343 -3.13 18.27 0.19
N TYR A 344 -3.46 18.45 -1.10
CA TYR A 344 -2.59 19.08 -2.09
C TYR A 344 -3.16 20.45 -2.43
N PHE A 345 -2.30 21.45 -2.57
CA PHE A 345 -2.72 22.82 -2.82
C PHE A 345 -1.65 23.62 -3.56
N GLU A 346 -2.07 24.76 -4.13
CA GLU A 346 -1.21 25.67 -4.89
C GLU A 346 -0.49 24.97 -6.05
N GLY A 347 -1.18 24.03 -6.72
CA GLY A 347 -0.71 23.34 -7.90
C GLY A 347 -0.39 24.30 -9.06
N ARG A 348 0.74 24.08 -9.74
CA ARG A 348 1.18 24.89 -10.87
C ARG A 348 1.82 24.05 -11.96
N THR A 349 1.64 24.42 -13.22
CA THR A 349 2.14 23.69 -14.40
C THR A 349 3.31 24.40 -15.07
N GLU A 350 4.05 25.27 -14.36
CA GLU A 350 5.23 25.89 -14.97
C GLU A 350 6.32 24.86 -15.25
N PRO A 351 7.18 25.08 -16.27
CA PRO A 351 8.28 24.17 -16.57
C PRO A 351 9.17 23.95 -15.35
N ILE A 352 9.36 22.69 -14.97
CA ILE A 352 10.24 22.31 -13.86
C ILE A 352 11.69 22.27 -14.39
N PRO A 353 12.62 23.04 -13.79
CA PRO A 353 14.02 22.98 -14.20
C PRO A 353 14.59 21.57 -14.00
N PRO A 354 15.33 20.99 -14.97
CA PRO A 354 15.91 19.64 -14.82
C PRO A 354 16.82 19.49 -13.59
N SER A 355 17.43 20.60 -13.12
CA SER A 355 18.24 20.63 -11.90
C SER A 355 17.46 20.25 -10.63
N VAL A 356 16.13 20.37 -10.64
CA VAL A 356 15.27 19.92 -9.53
C VAL A 356 15.43 18.42 -9.30
N PHE A 357 15.53 17.63 -10.38
CA PHE A 357 15.61 16.17 -10.33
C PHE A 357 17.02 15.63 -10.13
N VAL A 358 18.04 16.50 -10.10
CA VAL A 358 19.43 16.09 -9.83
C VAL A 358 19.60 15.82 -8.33
N PRO A 359 19.96 14.58 -7.92
CA PRO A 359 20.15 14.25 -6.50
C PRO A 359 21.32 15.00 -5.89
N ASN A 360 21.30 15.14 -4.56
CA ASN A 360 22.44 15.68 -3.82
C ASN A 360 23.74 14.90 -4.15
N PRO A 361 24.91 15.55 -4.31
CA PRO A 361 26.18 14.87 -4.60
C PRO A 361 26.59 13.78 -3.60
N VAL A 362 26.09 13.80 -2.37
CA VAL A 362 26.29 12.71 -1.40
C VAL A 362 25.53 11.45 -1.82
N CYS A 363 24.35 11.59 -2.42
CA CYS A 363 23.50 10.50 -2.87
C CYS A 363 24.06 9.77 -4.09
N VAL A 364 24.59 10.49 -5.08
CA VAL A 364 25.10 9.90 -6.34
C VAL A 364 26.30 8.96 -6.13
N LYS A 365 26.92 9.00 -4.95
CA LYS A 365 28.00 8.08 -4.54
C LYS A 365 27.48 6.73 -4.04
N LYS A 366 26.19 6.62 -3.73
CA LYS A 366 25.57 5.37 -3.28
C LYS A 366 25.45 4.40 -4.46
N ARG A 367 25.75 3.14 -4.16
CA ARG A 367 25.75 2.01 -5.12
C ARG A 367 25.01 0.80 -4.58
N GLU A 368 24.89 0.70 -3.27
CA GLU A 368 24.16 -0.36 -2.60
C GLU A 368 22.71 0.07 -2.43
N VAL A 369 21.81 -0.70 -3.03
CA VAL A 369 20.36 -0.57 -2.83
C VAL A 369 20.04 -1.17 -1.47
N LYS A 370 19.49 -0.36 -0.57
CA LYS A 370 19.04 -0.82 0.74
C LYS A 370 17.64 -1.41 0.63
N HIS A 371 17.37 -2.41 1.48
CA HIS A 371 16.00 -2.67 1.91
C HIS A 371 15.56 -1.52 2.80
N ALA A 372 14.27 -1.16 2.74
CA ALA A 372 13.73 -0.14 3.60
C ALA A 372 14.05 -0.47 5.07
N SER A 373 14.51 0.51 5.83
CA SER A 373 15.06 0.33 7.18
C SER A 373 14.04 0.70 8.27
N PRO A 374 14.21 0.24 9.52
CA PRO A 374 13.31 0.60 10.62
C PRO A 374 13.14 2.11 10.73
N GLY A 375 11.90 2.57 10.85
CA GLY A 375 11.57 3.98 10.85
C GLY A 375 11.79 4.62 9.48
N TRP A 376 11.21 4.06 8.42
CA TRP A 376 11.05 4.74 7.14
C TRP A 376 9.79 5.62 7.18
N MET A 377 9.71 6.65 6.33
CA MET A 377 8.57 7.56 6.34
C MET A 377 7.32 6.87 5.80
N ARG A 378 6.21 6.92 6.53
CA ARG A 378 4.90 6.53 5.98
C ARG A 378 4.43 7.64 5.05
N PHE A 379 4.77 7.50 3.77
CA PHE A 379 4.48 8.52 2.77
C PHE A 379 3.75 7.89 1.58
N HIS A 380 2.43 7.99 1.58
CA HIS A 380 1.58 7.81 0.40
C HIS A 380 1.66 9.10 -0.42
N LEU A 381 1.87 9.00 -1.73
CA LEU A 381 2.06 10.14 -2.61
C LEU A 381 0.80 10.50 -3.38
#